data_AF-A0A448X7N2-F1
#
_entry.id   AF-A0A448X7N2-F1
#
_cell.length_a   1.000
_cell.length_b   1.000
_cell.length_c   1.000
_cell.angle_alpha   90.00
_cell.angle_beta   90.00
_cell.angle_gamma   90.00
#
_symmetry.space_group_name_H-M   'P 1'
#
loop_
_entity.id
_entity.type
_entity.pdbx_description
1 polymer ?
#
loop_
_entity_poly.entity_id
_entity_poly.type
_entity_poly.pdbx_seq_one_letter_code
_entity_poly.pdbx_strand_id
1 'polypeptide(L)'
;MRSLTAEAMSAQPSDITLASPTVPPPVPFLLTGTLREYQLVGLGWLSAIYTKRLNGILADEMGLGKTIQTIALLAHLACDQAVWGPHLIVVPTSVMLNWEMEFKRWCPGFKIITYFGSLRERKEKRKSHILILGNLT
;
A
#
# COMPACT_ATOMS: atom_id res chain seq x y z
N MET A 1 -13.12 28.33 7.02
CA MET A 1 -12.73 26.93 7.30
C MET A 1 -12.68 26.22 5.95
N ARG A 2 -11.49 25.83 5.44
CA ARG A 2 -11.43 25.02 4.20
C ARG A 2 -12.12 23.69 4.50
N SER A 3 -13.07 23.28 3.66
CA SER A 3 -13.74 21.99 3.85
C SER A 3 -12.76 20.87 3.55
N LEU A 4 -12.80 19.78 4.32
CA LEU A 4 -12.00 18.56 4.08
C LEU A 4 -12.17 18.06 2.64
N THR A 5 -13.36 18.25 2.06
CA THR A 5 -13.68 17.96 0.67
C THR A 5 -12.82 18.76 -0.31
N ALA A 6 -12.67 20.07 -0.11
CA ALA A 6 -11.86 20.91 -0.99
C ALA A 6 -10.37 20.53 -0.93
N GLU A 7 -9.89 20.15 0.25
CA GLU A 7 -8.51 19.70 0.43
C GLU A 7 -8.24 18.35 -0.24
N ALA A 8 -9.17 17.40 -0.13
CA ALA A 8 -9.11 16.12 -0.82
C ALA A 8 -9.15 16.28 -2.35
N MET A 9 -10.03 17.14 -2.87
CA MET A 9 -10.11 17.43 -4.31
C MET A 9 -8.83 18.07 -4.84
N SER A 10 -8.23 19.00 -4.08
CA SER A 10 -6.97 19.63 -4.46
C SER A 10 -5.78 18.67 -4.49
N ALA A 11 -5.87 17.53 -3.79
CA ALA A 11 -4.81 16.55 -3.74
C ALA A 11 -4.83 15.58 -4.93
N GLN A 12 -5.96 15.46 -5.66
CA GLN A 12 -6.05 14.51 -6.76
C GLN A 12 -5.14 14.90 -7.93
N PRO A 13 -4.37 13.95 -8.50
CA PRO A 13 -3.58 14.22 -9.69
C PRO A 13 -4.51 14.54 -10.87
N SER A 14 -4.23 15.62 -11.58
CA SER A 14 -4.96 16.01 -12.79
C SER A 14 -4.57 15.18 -14.01
N ASP A 15 -3.35 14.63 -14.01
CA ASP A 15 -2.74 13.93 -15.14
C ASP A 15 -1.99 12.68 -14.69
N ILE A 16 -1.85 11.71 -15.60
CA ILE A 16 -1.12 10.44 -15.38
C ILE A 16 0.37 10.53 -15.72
N THR A 17 0.81 11.69 -16.21
CA THR A 17 2.19 12.01 -16.60
C THR A 17 2.84 12.83 -15.48
N LEU A 18 4.16 12.75 -15.33
CA LEU A 18 4.93 13.51 -14.33
C LEU A 18 4.92 15.04 -14.53
N ALA A 19 4.09 15.56 -15.45
CA ALA A 19 3.90 16.99 -15.70
C ALA A 19 3.04 17.70 -14.64
N SER A 20 2.37 16.96 -13.74
CA SER A 20 1.63 17.54 -12.61
C SER A 20 2.57 18.15 -11.55
N PRO A 21 2.16 19.16 -10.76
CA PRO A 21 3.04 19.90 -9.85
C PRO A 21 3.51 19.09 -8.62
N THR A 22 3.14 17.81 -8.53
CA THR A 22 3.55 16.91 -7.45
C THR A 22 4.81 16.18 -7.88
N VAL A 23 5.97 16.65 -7.42
CA VAL A 23 7.23 15.93 -7.60
C VAL A 23 7.02 14.51 -7.05
N PRO A 24 7.20 13.46 -7.87
CA PRO A 24 7.01 12.09 -7.41
C PRO A 24 8.01 11.82 -6.27
N PRO A 25 7.59 11.14 -5.20
CA PRO A 25 8.51 10.77 -4.13
C PRO A 25 9.63 9.89 -4.71
N PRO A 26 10.84 9.96 -4.14
CA PRO A 26 11.92 9.08 -4.55
C PRO A 26 11.47 7.63 -4.40
N VAL A 27 11.85 6.78 -5.36
CA VAL A 27 11.54 5.35 -5.30
C VAL A 27 12.21 4.77 -4.06
N PRO A 28 11.47 4.10 -3.15
CA PRO A 28 12.03 3.58 -1.92
C PRO A 28 13.13 2.54 -2.21
N PHE A 29 14.28 2.62 -1.55
CA PHE A 29 15.38 1.67 -1.79
C PHE A 29 15.03 0.22 -1.42
N LEU A 30 14.00 0.01 -0.58
CA LEU A 30 13.45 -1.30 -0.27
C LEU A 30 12.70 -1.94 -1.45
N LEU A 31 12.35 -1.15 -2.48
CA LEU A 31 11.64 -1.65 -3.64
C LEU A 31 12.63 -2.26 -4.65
N THR A 32 12.37 -3.50 -5.05
CA THR A 32 13.14 -4.19 -6.08
C THR A 32 12.46 -4.01 -7.44
N GLY A 33 13.09 -3.23 -8.33
CA GLY A 33 12.59 -2.95 -9.68
C GLY A 33 12.21 -1.49 -9.90
N THR A 34 11.72 -1.18 -11.10
CA THR A 34 11.32 0.18 -11.49
C THR A 34 9.82 0.29 -11.67
N LEU A 35 9.22 1.35 -11.10
CA LEU A 35 7.81 1.67 -11.28
C LEU A 35 7.62 2.40 -12.61
N ARG A 36 6.46 2.17 -13.25
CA ARG A 36 6.05 2.92 -14.45
C ARG A 36 5.62 4.33 -14.07
N GLU A 37 5.64 5.24 -15.04
CA GLU A 37 5.36 6.66 -14.80
C GLU A 37 4.01 6.90 -14.10
N TYR A 38 2.93 6.31 -14.60
CA TYR A 38 1.61 6.42 -13.97
C TYR A 38 1.55 5.81 -12.56
N GLN A 39 2.41 4.83 -12.25
CA GLN A 39 2.51 4.24 -10.91
C GLN A 39 3.24 5.18 -9.94
N LEU A 40 4.22 5.95 -10.44
CA LEU A 40 4.89 6.99 -9.66
C LEU A 40 3.93 8.14 -9.34
N VAL A 41 3.08 8.54 -10.30
CA VAL A 41 2.01 9.51 -10.07
C VAL A 41 1.05 8.99 -9.00
N GLY A 42 0.59 7.74 -9.11
CA GLY A 42 -0.26 7.11 -8.10
C GLY A 42 0.39 7.05 -6.72
N LEU A 43 1.68 6.70 -6.64
CA LEU A 43 2.45 6.70 -5.40
C LEU A 43 2.55 8.10 -4.78
N GLY A 44 2.83 9.12 -5.59
CA GLY A 44 2.91 10.51 -5.14
C GLY A 44 1.58 11.00 -4.58
N TRP A 45 0.47 10.67 -5.25
CA TRP A 45 -0.86 10.94 -4.72
C TRP A 45 -1.11 10.25 -3.38
N LEU A 46 -0.82 8.95 -3.29
CA LEU A 46 -1.00 8.16 -2.07
C LEU A 46 -0.17 8.69 -0.88
N SER A 47 1.07 9.12 -1.14
CA SER A 47 1.92 9.74 -0.12
C SER A 47 1.38 11.11 0.33
N ALA A 48 0.89 11.92 -0.61
CA ALA A 48 0.31 13.22 -0.31
C ALA A 48 -0.95 13.11 0.55
N ILE A 49 -1.88 12.19 0.24
CA ILE A 49 -3.08 11.98 1.05
C ILE A 49 -2.72 11.42 2.44
N TYR A 50 -1.70 10.56 2.54
CA TYR A 50 -1.22 10.05 3.83
C TYR A 50 -0.69 11.17 4.72
N THR A 51 0.14 12.06 4.15
CA THR A 51 0.72 13.22 4.85
C THR A 51 -0.36 14.18 5.33
N LYS A 52 -1.41 14.38 4.51
CA LYS A 52 -2.59 15.20 4.86
C LYS A 52 -3.58 14.50 5.80
N ARG A 53 -3.32 13.26 6.22
CA ARG A 53 -4.25 12.44 7.03
C ARG A 53 -5.63 12.25 6.38
N LEU A 54 -5.63 12.16 5.05
CA LEU A 54 -6.81 11.90 4.23
C LEU A 54 -6.83 10.44 3.77
N ASN A 55 -8.03 9.91 3.58
CA ASN A 55 -8.25 8.60 2.99
C ASN A 55 -8.52 8.74 1.50
N GLY A 56 -8.08 7.77 0.70
CA GLY A 56 -8.27 7.77 -0.74
C GLY A 56 -8.69 6.40 -1.26
N ILE A 57 -9.36 6.40 -2.41
CA ILE A 57 -9.72 5.19 -3.14
C ILE A 57 -8.88 5.14 -4.41
N LEU A 58 -8.07 4.09 -4.57
CA LEU A 58 -7.33 3.83 -5.79
C LEU A 58 -8.21 3.03 -6.75
N ALA A 59 -8.82 3.72 -7.72
CA ALA A 59 -9.83 3.17 -8.62
C ALA A 59 -9.32 2.94 -10.05
N ASP A 60 -8.01 2.74 -10.23
CA ASP A 60 -7.40 2.46 -11.53
C ASP A 60 -8.00 1.20 -12.18
N GLU A 61 -7.91 1.10 -13.50
CA GLU A 61 -8.30 -0.09 -14.24
C GLU A 61 -7.61 -1.37 -13.74
N MET A 62 -8.25 -2.52 -13.96
CA MET A 62 -7.65 -3.82 -13.63
C MET A 62 -6.40 -4.05 -14.48
N GLY A 63 -5.33 -4.55 -13.88
CA GLY A 63 -4.05 -4.79 -14.57
C GLY A 63 -3.04 -3.64 -14.52
N LEU A 64 -3.41 -2.45 -14.04
CA LEU A 64 -2.47 -1.32 -13.91
C LEU A 64 -1.46 -1.48 -12.75
N GLY A 65 -1.60 -2.52 -11.92
CA GLY A 65 -0.66 -2.81 -10.85
C GLY A 65 -0.94 -2.05 -9.55
N LYS A 66 -2.23 -1.88 -9.19
CA LYS A 66 -2.66 -1.33 -7.89
C LYS A 66 -1.98 -2.00 -6.68
N THR A 67 -1.74 -3.31 -6.78
CA THR A 67 -0.98 -4.07 -5.76
C THR A 67 0.43 -3.52 -5.58
N ILE A 68 1.16 -3.31 -6.68
CA ILE A 68 2.53 -2.80 -6.67
C ILE A 68 2.56 -1.37 -6.15
N GLN A 69 1.59 -0.52 -6.55
CA GLN A 69 1.48 0.84 -5.99
C GLN A 69 1.25 0.83 -4.47
N THR A 70 0.44 -0.12 -3.98
CA THR A 70 0.20 -0.29 -2.53
C THR A 70 1.46 -0.75 -1.80
N ILE A 71 2.21 -1.71 -2.36
CA ILE A 71 3.49 -2.17 -1.80
C ILE A 71 4.50 -1.01 -1.79
N ALA A 72 4.58 -0.25 -2.88
CA ALA A 72 5.45 0.91 -2.98
C ALA A 72 5.11 1.99 -1.94
N LEU A 73 3.82 2.22 -1.65
CA LEU A 73 3.40 3.11 -0.58
C LEU A 73 3.93 2.63 0.78
N LEU A 74 3.78 1.35 1.12
CA LEU A 74 4.30 0.82 2.38
C LEU A 74 5.82 0.93 2.47
N ALA A 75 6.52 0.66 1.38
CA ALA A 75 7.97 0.84 1.31
C ALA A 75 8.38 2.31 1.50
N HIS A 76 7.64 3.24 0.89
CA HIS A 76 7.86 4.68 1.06
C HIS A 76 7.64 5.13 2.50
N LEU A 77 6.58 4.65 3.15
CA LEU A 77 6.33 4.93 4.57
C LEU A 77 7.45 4.41 5.47
N ALA A 78 7.99 3.22 5.19
CA ALA A 78 9.10 2.67 5.97
C ALA A 78 10.41 3.44 5.75
N CYS A 79 10.74 3.80 4.51
CA CYS A 79 12.00 4.46 4.18
C CYS A 79 12.02 5.94 4.59
N ASP A 80 10.98 6.69 4.20
CA ASP A 80 10.99 8.15 4.28
C ASP A 80 10.30 8.69 5.53
N GLN A 81 9.34 7.93 6.08
CA GLN A 81 8.59 8.33 7.28
C GLN A 81 8.94 7.47 8.51
N ALA A 82 9.86 6.50 8.37
CA ALA A 82 10.23 5.54 9.42
C ALA A 82 9.03 4.77 10.01
N VAL A 83 7.94 4.61 9.25
CA VAL A 83 6.73 3.88 9.65
C VAL A 83 6.79 2.46 9.09
N TRP A 84 7.26 1.52 9.91
CA TRP A 84 7.43 0.12 9.51
C TRP A 84 6.21 -0.78 9.71
N GLY A 85 5.25 -0.36 10.56
CA GLY A 85 4.03 -1.12 10.84
C GLY A 85 3.60 -1.03 12.31
N PRO A 86 2.53 -1.77 12.71
CA PRO A 86 1.88 -2.86 11.99
C PRO A 86 0.95 -2.42 10.85
N HIS A 87 1.06 -3.07 9.68
CA HIS A 87 0.17 -2.86 8.53
C HIS A 87 -0.74 -4.08 8.32
N LEU A 88 -2.01 -3.85 7.96
CA LEU A 88 -2.99 -4.89 7.66
C LEU A 88 -3.52 -4.71 6.23
N ILE A 89 -3.51 -5.80 5.48
CA ILE A 89 -4.08 -5.85 4.13
C ILE A 89 -5.15 -6.95 4.14
N VAL A 90 -6.37 -6.58 3.75
CA VAL A 90 -7.50 -7.51 3.66
C VAL A 90 -7.75 -7.81 2.19
N VAL A 91 -7.70 -9.09 1.84
CA VAL A 91 -7.85 -9.57 0.46
C VAL A 91 -8.69 -10.84 0.42
N PRO A 92 -9.36 -11.16 -0.69
CA PRO A 92 -9.97 -12.47 -0.89
C PRO A 92 -8.93 -13.59 -0.75
N THR A 93 -9.35 -14.73 -0.19
CA THR A 93 -8.49 -15.90 0.03
C THR A 93 -7.76 -16.33 -1.25
N SER A 94 -8.44 -16.28 -2.40
CA SER A 94 -7.92 -16.70 -3.70
C SER A 94 -6.69 -15.92 -4.16
N VAL A 95 -6.49 -14.68 -3.68
CA VAL A 95 -5.38 -13.82 -4.10
C VAL A 95 -4.32 -13.64 -3.02
N MET A 96 -4.47 -14.26 -1.83
CA MET A 96 -3.51 -14.13 -0.73
C MET A 96 -2.09 -14.56 -1.15
N LEU A 97 -1.96 -15.69 -1.85
CA LEU A 97 -0.67 -16.19 -2.34
C LEU A 97 -0.07 -15.23 -3.38
N ASN A 98 -0.90 -14.61 -4.22
CA ASN A 98 -0.42 -13.61 -5.18
C ASN A 98 0.20 -12.41 -4.46
N TRP A 99 -0.47 -11.90 -3.42
CA TRP A 99 0.09 -10.81 -2.60
C TRP A 99 1.41 -11.20 -1.94
N GLU A 100 1.52 -12.42 -1.38
CA GLU A 100 2.76 -12.89 -0.79
C GLU A 100 3.91 -12.96 -1.82
N MET A 101 3.63 -13.45 -3.03
CA MET A 101 4.62 -13.50 -4.12
C MET A 101 5.03 -12.09 -4.57
N GLU A 102 4.08 -11.17 -4.73
CA GLU A 102 4.40 -9.78 -5.13
C GLU A 102 5.24 -9.09 -4.06
N PHE A 103 4.97 -9.29 -2.77
CA PHE A 103 5.83 -8.74 -1.73
C PHE A 103 7.24 -9.34 -1.76
N LYS A 104 7.38 -10.66 -1.92
CA LYS A 104 8.71 -11.30 -2.05
C LYS A 104 9.47 -10.79 -3.27
N ARG A 105 8.75 -10.48 -4.35
CA ARG A 105 9.31 -9.99 -5.61
C ARG A 105 9.71 -8.52 -5.56
N TRP A 106 8.88 -7.66 -4.99
CA TRP A 106 9.02 -6.19 -5.05
C TRP A 106 9.54 -5.57 -3.76
N CYS A 107 9.41 -6.24 -2.61
CA CYS A 107 9.85 -5.69 -1.33
C CYS A 107 10.21 -6.81 -0.32
N PRO A 108 11.27 -7.60 -0.61
CA PRO A 108 11.64 -8.77 0.21
C PRO A 108 12.09 -8.42 1.64
N GLY A 109 12.39 -7.14 1.91
CA GLY A 109 12.77 -6.68 3.25
C GLY A 109 11.63 -6.68 4.27
N PHE A 110 10.37 -6.79 3.84
CA PHE A 110 9.22 -6.83 4.75
C PHE A 110 8.97 -8.24 5.30
N LYS A 111 8.77 -8.32 6.61
CA LYS A 111 8.25 -9.52 7.26
C LYS A 111 6.74 -9.61 7.05
N ILE A 112 6.30 -10.60 6.28
CA ILE A 112 4.88 -10.82 5.95
C ILE A 112 4.35 -12.04 6.70
N ILE A 113 3.12 -11.92 7.21
CA ILE A 113 2.42 -13.01 7.89
C ILE A 113 1.09 -13.22 7.18
N THR A 114 0.89 -14.41 6.61
CA THR A 114 -0.39 -14.79 5.99
C THR A 114 -1.33 -15.41 7.02
N TYR A 115 -2.49 -14.79 7.21
CA TYR A 115 -3.50 -15.27 8.16
C TYR A 115 -4.53 -16.16 7.46
N PHE A 116 -4.15 -17.41 7.24
CA PHE A 116 -4.98 -18.45 6.63
C PHE A 116 -4.81 -19.79 7.38
N GLY A 117 -5.81 -20.67 7.24
CA GLY A 117 -5.82 -22.02 7.80
C GLY A 117 -7.00 -22.31 8.73
N SER A 118 -6.95 -23.47 9.37
CA SER A 118 -7.86 -23.92 10.43
C SER A 118 -7.86 -22.97 11.64
N LEU A 119 -8.86 -23.12 12.52
CA LEU A 119 -8.94 -22.38 13.79
C LEU A 119 -7.69 -22.57 14.66
N ARG A 120 -7.08 -23.76 14.62
CA ARG A 120 -5.87 -24.10 15.36
C ARG A 120 -4.66 -23.34 14.83
N GLU A 121 -4.40 -23.39 13.52
CA GLU A 121 -3.29 -22.68 12.87
C GLU A 121 -3.42 -21.16 13.08
N ARG A 122 -4.63 -20.61 12.96
CA ARG A 122 -4.90 -19.20 13.25
C ARG A 122 -4.63 -18.85 14.72
N LYS A 123 -4.97 -19.73 15.67
CA LYS A 123 -4.70 -19.53 17.11
C LYS A 123 -3.19 -19.57 17.41
N GLU A 124 -2.44 -20.44 16.75
CA GLU A 124 -0.97 -20.50 16.86
C GLU A 124 -0.31 -19.24 16.27
N LYS A 125 -0.78 -18.75 15.12
CA LYS A 125 -0.31 -17.49 14.51
C LYS A 125 -0.54 -16.29 15.45
N ARG A 126 -1.71 -16.18 16.10
CA ARG A 126 -2.01 -15.12 17.09
C ARG A 126 -1.17 -15.19 18.36
N LYS A 127 -0.75 -16.39 18.78
CA LYS A 127 0.08 -16.58 19.98
C LYS A 127 1.53 -16.20 19.77
N SER A 128 2.06 -16.39 18.55
CA SER A 128 3.46 -16.08 18.25
C SER A 128 3.70 -14.59 17.95
N HIS A 129 2.71 -13.88 17.40
CA HIS A 129 2.84 -12.47 17.04
C HIS A 129 1.47 -11.77 17.16
N ILE A 130 1.41 -10.63 17.84
CA ILE A 130 0.21 -9.78 17.95
C ILE A 130 -0.07 -9.19 16.55
N LEU A 131 -1.20 -9.53 15.92
CA LEU A 131 -1.80 -8.72 14.83
C LEU A 131 -3.25 -9.13 14.50
N ILE A 132 -3.95 -8.14 13.94
CA ILE A 132 -5.39 -7.82 13.96
C ILE A 132 -6.30 -8.79 13.16
N LEU A 133 -7.55 -8.89 13.60
CA LEU A 133 -8.59 -9.85 13.24
C LEU A 133 -9.21 -9.64 11.84
N GLY A 134 -9.51 -10.76 11.16
CA GLY A 134 -10.47 -10.83 10.05
C GLY A 134 -11.77 -11.52 10.49
N ASN A 135 -12.91 -11.03 9.98
CA ASN A 135 -14.26 -11.41 10.39
C ASN A 135 -14.51 -12.93 10.39
N LEU A 136 -15.16 -13.39 11.46
CA LEU A 136 -15.75 -14.73 11.59
C LEU A 136 -17.13 -14.70 10.93
N THR A 137 -17.24 -15.29 9.75
CA THR A 137 -18.43 -16.04 9.37
C THR A 137 -18.06 -17.51 9.37
#